data_AF-A0A938AR29-F1
#
_entry.id   AF-A0A938AR29-F1
#
_cell.length_a   1.000
_cell.length_b   1.000
_cell.length_c   1.000
_cell.angle_alpha   90.00
_cell.angle_beta   90.00
_cell.angle_gamma   90.00
#
_symmetry.space_group_name_H-M   'P 1'
#
loop_
_entity.id
_entity.type
_entity.pdbx_description
1 polymer ?
#
loop_
_entity_poly.entity_id
_entity_poly.type
_entity_poly.pdbx_seq_one_letter_code
_entity_poly.pdbx_strand_id
1 'polypeptide(L)'
;MKETLWTLAALASHWRRRPGNLGMLLLGLAMATALWSGVQALNAQARNSYDAATAAVSGGGARTLGSSRSGLFDQDLFVKLRRAGFNVSPVLEGLVRIGEQNVRIIGVEPLSLPRRSPIARMRSRADLIEDFFSGPGRGF
;
A
#
# COMPACT_ATOMS: atom_id res chain seq x y z
N MET A 1 9.44 52.52 -6.64
CA MET A 1 8.10 52.05 -6.21
C MET A 1 6.95 52.60 -7.06
N LYS A 2 6.94 53.89 -7.44
CA LYS A 2 5.88 54.46 -8.27
C LYS A 2 5.87 53.89 -9.69
N GLU A 3 7.05 53.71 -10.28
CA GLU A 3 7.20 53.18 -11.65
C GLU A 3 6.69 51.74 -11.80
N THR A 4 6.92 50.87 -10.81
CA THR A 4 6.39 49.50 -10.78
C THR A 4 4.86 49.44 -10.66
N LEU A 5 4.25 50.42 -9.98
CA LEU A 5 2.80 50.53 -9.90
C LEU A 5 2.19 50.96 -11.25
N TRP A 6 2.84 51.89 -11.95
CA TRP A 6 2.40 52.34 -13.27
C TRP A 6 2.54 51.24 -14.33
N THR A 7 3.59 50.43 -14.29
CA THR A 7 3.72 49.27 -15.19
C THR A 7 2.68 48.19 -14.90
N LEU A 8 2.41 47.87 -13.63
CA LEU A 8 1.32 46.96 -13.24
C LEU A 8 -0.05 47.50 -13.67
N ALA A 9 -0.30 48.81 -13.52
CA ALA A 9 -1.55 49.45 -13.93
C ALA A 9 -1.72 49.44 -15.46
N ALA A 10 -0.64 49.68 -16.21
CA ALA A 10 -0.65 49.60 -17.67
C ALA A 10 -0.93 48.17 -18.16
N LEU A 11 -0.34 47.17 -17.50
CA LEU A 11 -0.62 45.76 -17.77
C LEU A 11 -2.08 45.41 -17.46
N ALA A 12 -2.58 45.78 -16.28
CA ALA A 12 -3.96 45.53 -15.87
C ALA A 12 -4.99 46.19 -16.80
N SER A 13 -4.69 47.40 -17.29
CA SER A 13 -5.50 48.11 -18.29
C SER A 13 -5.63 47.33 -19.61
N HIS A 14 -4.54 46.69 -20.05
CA HIS A 14 -4.55 45.85 -21.26
C HIS A 14 -5.52 44.67 -21.13
N TRP A 15 -5.47 43.97 -19.99
CA TRP A 15 -6.36 42.84 -19.71
C TRP A 15 -7.83 43.26 -19.60
N ARG A 16 -8.11 44.43 -19.02
CA ARG A 16 -9.47 44.97 -18.91
C ARG A 16 -10.08 45.33 -20.28
N ARG A 17 -9.25 45.77 -21.24
CA ARG A 17 -9.69 46.11 -22.60
C ARG A 17 -9.79 44.90 -23.53
N ARG A 18 -9.11 43.78 -23.22
CA ARG A 18 -9.14 42.52 -24.00
C ARG A 18 -9.46 41.32 -23.11
N PRO A 19 -10.69 41.23 -22.55
CA PRO A 19 -11.06 40.19 -21.58
C PRO A 19 -11.01 38.78 -22.17
N GLY A 20 -11.24 38.61 -23.47
CA GLY A 20 -11.14 37.30 -24.14
C GLY A 20 -9.72 36.70 -24.08
N ASN A 21 -8.69 37.54 -24.19
CA ASN A 21 -7.29 37.06 -24.12
C ASN A 21 -6.92 36.61 -22.70
N LEU A 22 -7.44 37.31 -21.67
CA LEU A 22 -7.28 36.89 -20.27
C LEU A 22 -7.98 35.55 -20.03
N GLY A 23 -9.22 35.40 -20.50
CA GLY A 23 -9.99 34.17 -20.37
C GLY A 23 -9.28 32.97 -20.98
N MET A 24 -8.74 33.13 -22.20
CA MET A 24 -7.99 32.08 -22.89
C MET A 24 -6.73 31.66 -22.12
N LEU A 25 -6.00 32.62 -21.54
CA LEU A 25 -4.80 32.33 -20.74
C LEU A 25 -5.12 31.64 -19.42
N LEU A 26 -6.17 32.10 -18.71
CA LEU A 26 -6.63 31.43 -17.51
C LEU A 26 -7.10 30.01 -17.80
N LEU A 27 -7.80 29.81 -18.92
CA LEU A 27 -8.23 28.49 -19.36
C LEU A 27 -7.04 27.59 -19.65
N GLY A 28 -6.04 28.07 -20.42
CA GLY A 28 -4.83 27.32 -20.71
C GLY A 28 -4.04 26.97 -19.45
N LEU A 29 -3.90 27.92 -18.52
CA LEU A 29 -3.23 27.70 -17.24
C LEU A 29 -3.97 26.68 -16.37
N ALA A 30 -5.31 26.78 -16.29
CA ALA A 30 -6.15 25.84 -15.55
C ALA A 30 -6.10 24.44 -16.15
N MET A 31 -6.10 24.31 -17.48
CA MET A 31 -5.97 23.01 -18.15
C MET A 31 -4.59 22.39 -17.90
N ALA A 32 -3.52 23.18 -17.96
CA ALA A 32 -2.17 22.69 -17.70
C ALA A 32 -2.00 22.17 -16.27
N THR A 33 -2.50 22.91 -15.27
CA THR A 33 -2.44 22.49 -13.86
C THR A 33 -3.35 21.28 -13.57
N ALA A 34 -4.55 21.27 -14.14
CA ALA A 34 -5.47 20.13 -14.03
C ALA A 34 -4.87 18.87 -14.66
N LEU A 35 -4.24 18.97 -15.84
CA LEU A 35 -3.59 17.84 -16.50
C LEU A 35 -2.41 17.32 -15.68
N TRP A 36 -1.56 18.20 -15.17
CA TRP A 36 -0.46 17.82 -14.28
C TRP A 36 -0.97 17.05 -13.07
N SER A 37 -1.94 17.61 -12.35
CA SER A 37 -2.50 17.00 -11.14
C SER A 37 -3.22 15.70 -11.46
N GLY A 38 -3.95 15.64 -12.57
CA GLY A 38 -4.66 14.44 -13.01
C GLY A 38 -3.72 13.30 -13.35
N VAL A 39 -2.65 13.55 -14.09
CA VAL A 39 -1.64 12.54 -14.43
C VAL A 39 -0.95 12.04 -13.16
N GLN A 40 -0.58 12.94 -12.24
CA GLN A 40 0.04 12.53 -10.99
C GLN A 40 -0.90 11.73 -10.09
N ALA A 41 -2.17 12.12 -9.98
CA ALA A 41 -3.17 11.38 -9.23
C ALA A 41 -3.42 9.99 -9.83
N LEU A 42 -3.52 9.89 -11.16
CA LEU A 42 -3.70 8.62 -11.86
C LEU A 42 -2.47 7.73 -11.71
N ASN A 43 -1.27 8.28 -11.84
CA ASN A 43 -0.02 7.56 -11.62
C ASN A 43 0.13 7.08 -10.17
N ALA A 44 -0.28 7.89 -9.20
CA ALA A 44 -0.31 7.49 -7.80
C ALA A 44 -1.31 6.35 -7.57
N GLN A 45 -2.50 6.42 -8.18
CA GLN A 45 -3.49 5.37 -8.09
C GLN A 45 -3.01 4.05 -8.74
N ALA A 46 -2.34 4.15 -9.89
CA ALA A 46 -1.73 2.99 -10.55
C ALA A 46 -0.65 2.35 -9.66
N ARG A 47 0.27 3.15 -9.11
CA ARG A 47 1.31 2.68 -8.17
C ARG A 47 0.69 1.98 -6.96
N ASN A 48 -0.33 2.59 -6.34
CA ASN A 48 -1.02 2.00 -5.20
C ASN A 48 -1.68 0.66 -5.56
N SER A 49 -2.28 0.56 -6.75
CA SER A 49 -2.87 -0.70 -7.26
C SER A 49 -1.80 -1.78 -7.48
N TYR A 50 -0.65 -1.40 -8.05
CA TYR A 50 0.49 -2.32 -8.21
C TYR A 50 1.08 -2.75 -6.87
N ASP A 51 1.22 -1.84 -5.91
CA ASP A 51 1.74 -2.15 -4.58
C ASP A 51 0.77 -3.07 -3.83
N ALA A 52 -0.54 -2.85 -3.96
CA ALA A 52 -1.57 -3.73 -3.41
C ALA A 52 -1.55 -5.13 -4.04
N ALA A 53 -1.43 -5.21 -5.37
CA ALA A 53 -1.30 -6.48 -6.09
C ALA A 53 -0.01 -7.21 -5.70
N THR A 54 1.10 -6.48 -5.59
CA THR A 54 2.40 -7.04 -5.17
C THR A 54 2.34 -7.52 -3.72
N ALA A 55 1.67 -6.80 -2.82
CA ALA A 55 1.45 -7.24 -1.44
C ALA A 55 0.60 -8.52 -1.38
N ALA A 56 -0.42 -8.64 -2.23
CA ALA A 56 -1.29 -9.81 -2.31
C ALA A 56 -0.59 -11.05 -2.89
N VAL A 57 0.28 -10.87 -3.90
CA VAL A 57 0.98 -11.98 -4.57
C VAL A 57 2.25 -12.41 -3.82
N SER A 58 3.01 -11.46 -3.27
CA SER A 58 4.32 -11.75 -2.66
C SER A 58 4.28 -12.03 -1.16
N GLY A 59 3.11 -11.91 -0.51
CA GLY A 59 3.07 -11.89 0.95
C GLY A 59 4.09 -10.89 1.50
N GLY A 60 4.17 -9.70 0.87
CA GLY A 60 5.07 -8.59 1.21
C GLY A 60 6.56 -8.93 1.34
N GLY A 61 7.08 -9.76 0.44
CA GLY A 61 8.53 -9.99 0.25
C GLY A 61 9.10 -11.25 0.89
N ALA A 62 8.28 -12.08 1.54
CA ALA A 62 8.72 -13.38 2.03
C ALA A 62 8.55 -14.45 0.94
N ARG A 63 9.60 -15.22 0.62
CA ARG A 63 9.48 -16.38 -0.25
C ARG A 63 8.64 -17.44 0.47
N THR A 64 7.48 -17.77 -0.08
CA THR A 64 6.60 -18.81 0.46
C THR A 64 6.99 -20.18 -0.09
N LEU A 65 7.10 -21.17 0.78
CA LEU A 65 7.24 -22.57 0.40
C LEU A 65 5.86 -23.22 0.44
N GLY A 66 5.28 -23.47 -0.74
CA GLY A 66 4.00 -24.15 -0.88
C GLY A 66 4.17 -25.65 -1.16
N SER A 67 3.22 -26.47 -0.71
CA SER A 67 3.15 -27.87 -1.12
C SER A 67 2.82 -27.97 -2.61
N SER A 68 3.58 -28.78 -3.36
CA SER A 68 3.36 -28.97 -4.80
C SER A 68 2.04 -29.67 -5.12
N ARG A 69 1.41 -30.32 -4.13
CA ARG A 69 0.26 -31.22 -4.32
C ARG A 69 -1.02 -30.68 -3.65
N SER A 70 -1.08 -29.38 -3.38
CA SER A 70 -2.13 -28.69 -2.61
C SER A 70 -2.46 -29.39 -1.29
N GLY A 71 -1.80 -28.99 -0.21
CA GLY A 71 -2.03 -29.57 1.11
C GLY A 71 -1.06 -29.06 2.17
N LEU A 72 -1.29 -29.45 3.42
CA LEU A 72 -0.37 -29.21 4.53
C LEU A 72 0.94 -29.98 4.32
N PHE A 73 2.01 -29.48 4.93
CA PHE A 73 3.30 -30.19 5.00
C PHE A 73 3.55 -30.65 6.43
N ASP A 74 4.37 -31.68 6.56
CA ASP A 74 4.77 -32.21 7.87
C ASP A 74 5.53 -31.14 8.67
N GLN A 75 5.20 -31.01 9.96
CA GLN A 75 5.89 -30.11 10.89
C GLN A 75 7.38 -30.41 10.98
N ASP A 76 7.79 -31.66 10.75
CA ASP A 76 9.20 -32.06 10.70
C ASP A 76 10.01 -31.30 9.64
N LEU A 77 9.39 -30.88 8.54
CA LEU A 77 10.05 -30.07 7.52
C LEU A 77 10.46 -28.71 8.07
N PHE A 78 9.56 -28.06 8.82
CA PHE A 78 9.86 -26.79 9.49
C PHE A 78 11.04 -26.94 10.47
N VAL A 79 11.00 -27.99 11.30
CA VAL A 79 12.08 -28.26 12.27
C VAL A 79 13.42 -28.47 11.58
N LYS A 80 13.45 -29.25 10.50
CA LYS A 80 14.68 -29.48 9.69
C LYS A 80 15.22 -28.19 9.09
N LEU A 81 14.36 -27.36 8.49
CA LEU A 81 14.76 -26.08 7.90
C LEU A 81 15.33 -25.11 8.94
N ARG A 82 14.71 -25.03 10.13
CA ARG A 82 15.21 -24.20 11.23
C ARG A 82 16.56 -24.69 11.75
N ARG A 83 16.72 -26.01 11.93
CA ARG A 83 17.99 -26.61 12.35
C ARG A 83 19.10 -26.43 11.32
N ALA A 84 18.77 -26.38 10.03
CA ALA A 84 19.69 -26.07 8.95
C ALA A 84 20.04 -24.56 8.84
N GLY A 85 19.51 -23.71 9.73
CA GLY A 85 19.83 -22.28 9.77
C GLY A 85 18.93 -21.39 8.90
N PHE A 86 17.92 -21.94 8.23
CA PHE A 86 16.99 -21.12 7.45
C PHE A 86 16.06 -20.31 8.36
N ASN A 87 15.79 -19.06 7.98
CA ASN A 87 14.86 -18.18 8.67
C ASN A 87 13.45 -18.34 8.07
N VAL A 88 12.79 -19.45 8.42
CA VAL A 88 11.43 -19.80 7.98
C VAL A 88 10.45 -19.70 9.15
N SER A 89 9.17 -19.45 8.84
CA SER A 89 8.06 -19.49 9.79
C SER A 89 6.93 -20.30 9.17
N PRO A 90 6.29 -21.22 9.92
CA PRO A 90 5.12 -21.91 9.43
C PRO A 90 3.94 -20.93 9.35
N VAL A 91 3.11 -21.11 8.33
CA VAL A 91 1.88 -20.34 8.12
C VAL A 91 0.80 -21.32 7.69
N LEU A 92 -0.38 -21.18 8.25
CA LEU A 92 -1.58 -21.94 7.90
C LEU A 92 -2.61 -20.98 7.32
N GLU A 93 -3.14 -21.29 6.14
CA GLU A 93 -4.19 -20.49 5.51
C GLU A 93 -5.42 -21.34 5.31
N GLY A 94 -6.59 -20.81 5.68
CA GLY A 94 -7.88 -21.46 5.50
C GLY A 94 -8.96 -20.44 5.15
N LEU A 95 -9.91 -20.86 4.31
CA LEU A 95 -11.13 -20.09 4.05
C LEU A 95 -12.22 -20.61 4.97
N VAL A 96 -12.83 -19.72 5.74
CA VAL A 96 -13.95 -20.03 6.63
C VAL A 96 -15.12 -19.12 6.27
N ARG A 97 -16.31 -19.69 6.21
CA ARG A 97 -17.54 -18.94 5.97
C ARG A 97 -18.13 -18.49 7.30
N ILE A 98 -18.19 -17.18 7.51
CA ILE A 98 -18.77 -16.56 8.71
C ILE A 98 -20.02 -15.80 8.24
N GLY A 99 -21.19 -16.36 8.51
CA GLY A 99 -22.46 -15.87 7.93
C GLY A 99 -22.46 -16.00 6.40
N GLU A 100 -22.70 -14.89 5.70
CA GLU A 100 -22.66 -14.82 4.23
C GLU A 100 -21.28 -14.42 3.68
N GLN A 101 -20.29 -14.17 4.54
CA GLN A 101 -18.97 -13.71 4.14
C GLN A 101 -17.95 -14.85 4.16
N ASN A 102 -17.15 -14.95 3.10
CA ASN A 102 -15.97 -15.81 3.08
C ASN A 102 -14.79 -15.04 3.68
N VAL A 103 -14.28 -15.51 4.81
CA VAL A 103 -13.17 -14.91 5.55
C VAL A 103 -11.94 -15.78 5.39
N ARG A 104 -10.81 -15.18 5.01
CA ARG A 104 -9.51 -15.87 4.99
C ARG A 104 -8.87 -15.77 6.37
N ILE A 105 -8.65 -16.90 7.01
CA ILE A 105 -7.96 -17.02 8.29
C ILE A 105 -6.51 -17.40 8.00
N ILE A 106 -5.58 -16.68 8.63
CA ILE A 106 -4.14 -16.94 8.53
C ILE A 106 -3.62 -17.21 9.95
N GLY A 107 -3.22 -18.45 10.21
CA GLY A 107 -2.50 -18.84 11.41
C GLY A 107 -1.00 -18.64 11.22
N VAL A 108 -0.35 -17.96 12.16
CA VAL A 108 1.08 -17.66 12.11
C VAL A 108 1.76 -18.05 13.42
N GLU A 109 3.06 -18.34 13.36
CA GLU A 109 3.86 -18.64 14.55
C GLU A 109 4.67 -17.39 14.98
N PRO A 110 4.32 -16.78 16.12
CA PRO A 110 4.83 -15.45 16.48
C PRO A 110 6.30 -15.43 16.87
N LEU A 111 6.97 -16.55 17.18
CA LEU A 111 8.37 -16.56 17.61
C LEU A 111 9.35 -16.66 16.44
N SER A 112 9.01 -17.37 15.37
CA SER A 112 9.84 -17.57 14.17
C SER A 112 9.49 -16.64 13.01
N LEU A 113 8.36 -15.93 13.07
CA LEU A 113 7.97 -14.92 12.08
C LEU A 113 9.11 -13.92 11.80
N PRO A 114 9.61 -13.80 10.56
CA PRO A 114 10.69 -12.87 10.24
C PRO A 114 10.27 -11.40 10.38
N ARG A 115 11.15 -10.54 10.91
CA ARG A 115 10.89 -9.08 11.09
C ARG A 115 10.51 -8.34 9.81
N ARG A 116 10.92 -8.86 8.65
CA ARG A 116 10.62 -8.25 7.34
C ARG A 116 9.32 -8.76 6.72
N SER A 117 8.67 -9.77 7.31
CA SER A 117 7.35 -10.23 6.86
C SER A 117 6.35 -9.08 6.97
N PRO A 118 5.47 -8.83 5.99
CA PRO A 118 4.43 -7.80 6.11
C PRO A 118 3.49 -8.04 7.29
N ILE A 119 3.27 -9.31 7.67
CA ILE A 119 2.50 -9.68 8.87
C ILE A 119 3.19 -9.12 10.13
N ALA A 120 4.53 -9.17 10.16
CA ALA A 120 5.34 -8.60 11.24
C ALA A 120 5.55 -7.08 11.10
N ARG A 121 5.44 -6.50 9.89
CA ARG A 121 5.55 -5.04 9.68
C ARG A 121 4.29 -4.28 10.08
N MET A 122 3.14 -4.93 10.07
CA MET A 122 1.87 -4.31 10.47
C MET A 122 1.81 -3.99 11.97
N ARG A 123 2.71 -4.52 12.83
CA ARG A 123 2.70 -4.23 14.28
C ARG A 123 4.02 -4.53 15.00
N SER A 124 4.20 -3.94 16.19
CA SER A 124 5.35 -4.23 17.06
C SER A 124 5.30 -5.68 17.58
N ARG A 125 6.46 -6.34 17.71
CA ARG A 125 6.55 -7.77 18.10
C ARG A 125 6.00 -8.04 19.50
N ALA A 126 6.12 -7.08 20.41
CA ALA A 126 5.63 -7.21 21.79
C ALA A 126 4.09 -7.31 21.79
N ASP A 127 3.43 -6.40 21.08
CA ASP A 127 1.97 -6.40 20.93
C ASP A 127 1.48 -7.68 20.25
N LEU A 128 2.19 -8.15 19.21
CA LEU A 128 1.81 -9.37 18.48
C LEU A 128 1.82 -10.63 19.35
N ILE A 129 2.77 -10.76 20.30
CA ILE A 129 2.85 -11.94 21.17
C ILE A 129 1.74 -11.89 22.22
N GLU A 130 1.58 -10.75 22.88
CA GLU A 130 0.55 -10.56 23.92
C GLU A 130 -0.86 -10.75 23.35
N ASP A 131 -1.12 -10.15 22.19
CA ASP A 131 -2.41 -10.25 21.50
C ASP A 131 -2.68 -11.66 20.96
N PHE A 132 -1.65 -12.43 20.60
CA PHE A 132 -1.82 -13.81 20.13
C PHE A 132 -2.28 -14.74 21.26
N PHE A 133 -1.76 -14.55 22.48
CA PHE A 133 -2.09 -15.41 23.62
C PHE A 133 -3.32 -14.94 24.42
N SER A 134 -3.64 -13.65 24.38
CA SER A 134 -4.74 -13.07 25.20
C SER A 134 -5.91 -12.53 24.39
N GLY A 135 -5.75 -12.30 23.08
CA GLY A 135 -6.76 -11.64 22.25
C GLY A 135 -7.79 -12.61 21.64
N PRO A 136 -9.00 -12.12 21.30
CA PRO A 136 -10.08 -12.92 20.69
C PRO A 136 -9.82 -13.35 19.22
N GLY A 137 -8.57 -13.32 18.76
CA GLY A 137 -8.23 -13.28 17.35
C GLY A 137 -8.50 -11.89 16.74
N ARG A 138 -7.85 -11.56 15.62
CA ARG A 138 -8.00 -10.25 14.96
C ARG A 138 -8.28 -10.39 13.48
N GLY A 139 -9.24 -9.61 13.00
CA GLY A 139 -9.54 -9.41 11.58
C GLY A 139 -8.89 -8.15 11.02
N PHE A 140 -8.70 -8.11 9.71
CA PHE A 140 -8.24 -6.95 8.94
C PHE A 140 -9.21 -6.72 7.77
#